data_AF-K2ENP3-F1
#
_entry.id   AF-K2ENP3-F1
#
_cell.length_a   1.000
_cell.length_b   1.000
_cell.length_c   1.000
_cell.angle_alpha   90.00
_cell.angle_beta   90.00
_cell.angle_gamma   90.00
#
_symmetry.space_group_name_H-M   'P 1'
#
loop_
_entity.id
_entity.type
_entity.pdbx_description
1 polymer ?
#
loop_
_entity_poly.entity_id
_entity_poly.type
_entity_poly.pdbx_seq_one_letter_code
_entity_poly.pdbx_strand_id
1 'polypeptide(L)'
;MKKILFIFFIISGFFVPFFVFAEDLPDQTEITNCLTDSYNSYIEKLNNCNSNTVENIQAKIDVINQDLDFNLALCYQAGDPEICAQQASDYARRVQKLQEDATSQQNGCREDDLKAKYIKAQNYCYDNYSFNNVWDTPALKEMLKNQPLDSLSLSQEKINELTICIQNLDNKYDLNNLTGDLEREIASCYNVAGLKNTADLSQGVSVVLDCASEKLNLAENQSLLNLAATATGQQKQYLEQCVIKKLNPVVAGVAVLNVPFASGFGNFFLYFQFLFTQPLLLVTKKKNKSWGKVFNSLNQDPVDLATVRLLYKQDKKIAKTIVTGRSGEYLFLPEPGNYTLEVNKSGFLFPSGYDYFELDNEYKGEDILVDSHDDVVNKHVPVDPTEKKPSRFKFNLRKWKKRISLLLGFSAPLFAVVVVVLIPKWWTASILIIHIALLFLFIRLSFGKKETQYGRVYGPKNSSLMGVTVSLFEKRRNRLIEYYVTDVFGRYFLPIAVGEYSVVFEKKGFERKQIDLNISSKEKEAKILKIDVMLDKVK
;
A
#
# COMPACT_ATOMS: atom_id res chain seq x y z
N MET A 1 -24.34 -41.70 25.10
CA MET A 1 -25.67 -41.45 24.48
C MET A 1 -25.59 -40.72 23.15
N LYS A 2 -24.77 -39.66 22.98
CA LYS A 2 -24.58 -38.96 21.68
C LYS A 2 -24.18 -39.88 20.50
N LYS A 3 -23.31 -40.88 20.74
CA LYS A 3 -22.85 -41.85 19.71
C LYS A 3 -23.95 -42.76 19.11
N ILE A 4 -24.93 -43.19 19.92
CA ILE A 4 -26.03 -44.06 19.46
C ILE A 4 -27.05 -43.24 18.67
N LEU A 5 -27.34 -42.01 19.12
CA LEU A 5 -28.18 -41.08 18.35
C LEU A 5 -27.59 -40.79 16.97
N PHE A 6 -26.28 -40.57 16.87
CA PHE A 6 -25.62 -40.22 15.60
C PHE A 6 -25.75 -41.31 14.53
N ILE A 7 -25.47 -42.58 14.88
CA ILE A 7 -25.62 -43.71 13.98
C ILE A 7 -27.11 -43.93 13.64
N PHE A 8 -28.02 -43.69 14.59
CA PHE A 8 -29.47 -43.82 14.39
C PHE A 8 -30.05 -42.74 13.45
N PHE A 9 -29.54 -41.51 13.47
CA PHE A 9 -29.95 -40.43 12.57
C PHE A 9 -29.47 -40.67 11.13
N ILE A 10 -28.25 -41.20 10.96
CA ILE A 10 -27.75 -41.57 9.63
C ILE A 10 -28.55 -42.73 9.01
N ILE A 11 -28.92 -43.72 9.82
CA ILE A 11 -29.69 -44.89 9.35
C ILE A 11 -31.16 -44.54 9.04
N SER A 12 -31.76 -43.55 9.71
CA SER A 12 -33.17 -43.19 9.56
C SER A 12 -33.48 -42.19 8.43
N GLY A 13 -32.48 -41.79 7.64
CA GLY A 13 -32.66 -40.82 6.53
C GLY A 13 -32.91 -39.38 6.99
N PHE A 14 -33.05 -39.13 8.30
CA PHE A 14 -33.00 -37.81 8.89
C PHE A 14 -31.55 -37.37 9.02
N PHE A 15 -30.96 -36.98 7.90
CA PHE A 15 -29.65 -36.34 7.89
C PHE A 15 -29.82 -34.91 8.43
N VAL A 16 -29.90 -34.76 9.75
CA VAL A 16 -29.57 -33.49 10.39
C VAL A 16 -28.05 -33.45 10.31
N PRO A 17 -27.44 -32.65 9.41
CA PRO A 17 -26.00 -32.52 9.39
C PRO A 17 -25.54 -32.18 10.80
N PHE A 18 -24.39 -32.71 11.20
CA PHE A 18 -23.69 -32.32 12.42
C PHE A 18 -23.61 -30.79 12.44
N PHE A 19 -24.55 -30.14 13.10
CA PHE A 19 -24.38 -28.77 13.50
C PHE A 19 -23.37 -28.85 14.63
N VAL A 20 -22.38 -27.97 14.61
CA VAL A 20 -21.83 -27.56 15.89
C VAL A 20 -23.04 -27.02 16.63
N PHE A 21 -23.60 -27.82 17.55
CA PHE A 21 -24.77 -27.38 18.29
C PHE A 21 -24.34 -26.13 19.05
N ALA A 22 -25.27 -25.21 19.28
CA ALA A 22 -25.00 -24.06 20.14
C ALA A 22 -24.45 -24.50 21.52
N GLU A 23 -24.71 -25.76 21.92
CA GLU A 23 -24.17 -26.47 23.09
C GLU A 23 -22.69 -26.89 23.01
N ASP A 24 -22.14 -27.07 21.80
CA ASP A 24 -20.73 -27.43 21.59
C ASP A 24 -19.83 -26.18 21.41
N LEU A 25 -20.46 -25.01 21.27
CA LEU A 25 -19.82 -23.70 21.31
C LEU A 25 -19.72 -23.22 22.77
N PRO A 26 -18.61 -22.59 23.16
CA PRO A 26 -18.48 -22.08 24.51
C PRO A 26 -19.55 -21.03 24.81
N ASP A 27 -20.10 -21.09 26.03
CA ASP A 27 -21.24 -20.29 26.49
C ASP A 27 -21.00 -18.78 26.28
N GLN A 28 -21.56 -18.26 25.20
CA GLN A 28 -21.71 -16.84 24.90
C GLN A 28 -23.19 -16.62 24.65
N THR A 29 -23.88 -16.14 25.69
CA THR A 29 -25.34 -16.07 25.78
C THR A 29 -26.00 -15.50 24.52
N GLU A 30 -25.43 -14.47 23.89
CA GLU A 30 -26.06 -13.83 22.73
C GLU A 30 -26.04 -14.69 21.45
N ILE A 31 -24.88 -15.24 21.06
CA ILE A 31 -24.77 -16.06 19.84
C ILE A 31 -25.41 -17.43 20.02
N THR A 32 -25.25 -18.03 21.21
CA THR A 32 -25.87 -19.31 21.56
C THR A 32 -27.39 -19.22 21.52
N ASN A 33 -27.98 -18.15 22.08
CA ASN A 33 -29.43 -17.91 22.01
C ASN A 33 -29.89 -17.71 20.57
N CYS A 34 -29.19 -16.88 19.78
CA CYS A 34 -29.54 -16.64 18.38
C CYS A 34 -29.56 -17.93 17.55
N LEU A 35 -28.51 -18.76 17.67
CA LEU A 35 -28.42 -20.03 16.94
C LEU A 35 -29.50 -21.02 17.40
N THR A 36 -29.78 -21.07 18.70
CA THR A 36 -30.81 -21.92 19.30
C THR A 36 -32.21 -21.52 18.84
N ASP A 37 -32.53 -20.23 18.85
CA ASP A 37 -33.82 -19.69 18.39
C ASP A 37 -34.03 -19.95 16.89
N SER A 38 -32.98 -19.77 16.09
CA SER A 38 -32.99 -20.10 14.66
C SER A 38 -33.32 -21.58 14.43
N TYR A 39 -32.68 -22.48 15.19
CA TYR A 39 -32.90 -23.92 15.09
C TYR A 39 -34.29 -24.33 15.56
N ASN A 40 -34.74 -23.84 16.72
CA ASN A 40 -36.07 -24.12 17.25
C ASN A 40 -37.15 -23.65 16.27
N SER A 41 -37.00 -22.46 15.66
CA SER A 41 -37.91 -21.97 14.63
C SER A 41 -37.94 -22.87 13.39
N TYR A 42 -36.79 -23.42 12.97
CA TYR A 42 -36.71 -24.37 11.87
C TYR A 42 -37.44 -25.67 12.20
N ILE A 43 -37.16 -26.27 13.36
CA ILE A 43 -37.78 -27.52 13.80
C ILE A 43 -39.29 -27.37 13.99
N GLU A 44 -39.75 -26.27 14.58
CA GLU A 44 -41.18 -25.99 14.72
C GLU A 44 -41.88 -25.92 13.36
N LYS A 45 -41.28 -25.20 12.40
CA LYS A 45 -41.83 -25.11 11.02
C LYS A 45 -41.80 -26.46 10.29
N LEU A 46 -40.73 -27.24 10.48
CA LEU A 46 -40.61 -28.58 9.90
C LEU A 46 -41.66 -29.53 10.49
N ASN A 47 -41.83 -29.52 11.81
CA ASN A 47 -42.83 -30.33 12.50
C ASN A 47 -44.25 -29.93 12.11
N ASN A 48 -44.55 -28.63 12.01
CA ASN A 48 -45.84 -28.13 11.52
C ASN A 48 -46.10 -28.53 10.06
N CYS A 49 -45.07 -28.64 9.22
CA CYS A 49 -45.20 -29.20 7.88
C CYS A 49 -45.50 -30.71 7.92
N ASN A 50 -44.87 -31.47 8.82
CA ASN A 50 -45.04 -32.92 8.90
C ASN A 50 -46.35 -33.36 9.59
N SER A 51 -46.76 -32.71 10.69
CA SER A 51 -47.94 -33.09 11.49
C SER A 51 -49.26 -32.79 10.78
N ASN A 52 -49.38 -31.61 10.16
CA ASN A 52 -50.60 -31.20 9.43
C ASN A 52 -50.87 -32.04 8.18
N THR A 53 -49.86 -32.75 7.69
CA THR A 53 -49.97 -33.59 6.49
C THR A 53 -50.45 -35.00 6.89
N VAL A 54 -49.84 -35.63 7.90
CA VAL A 54 -50.16 -37.03 8.28
C VAL A 54 -51.54 -37.18 8.94
N GLU A 55 -51.90 -36.35 9.92
CA GLU A 55 -53.22 -36.45 10.60
C GLU A 55 -54.39 -36.15 9.65
N ASN A 56 -54.20 -35.18 8.75
CA ASN A 56 -55.23 -34.76 7.80
C ASN A 56 -55.42 -35.78 6.66
N ILE A 57 -54.34 -36.47 6.25
CA ILE A 57 -54.42 -37.58 5.30
C ILE A 57 -55.08 -38.80 5.93
N GLN A 58 -54.68 -39.18 7.15
CA GLN A 58 -55.26 -40.35 7.83
C GLN A 58 -56.76 -40.18 8.06
N ALA A 59 -57.21 -39.01 8.53
CA ALA A 59 -58.63 -38.72 8.70
C ALA A 59 -59.43 -38.80 7.38
N LYS A 60 -58.83 -38.38 6.25
CA LYS A 60 -59.47 -38.50 4.92
C LYS A 60 -59.49 -39.93 4.40
N ILE A 61 -58.46 -40.72 4.70
CA ILE A 61 -58.42 -42.16 4.39
C ILE A 61 -59.49 -42.91 5.20
N ASP A 62 -59.67 -42.58 6.48
CA ASP A 62 -60.66 -43.22 7.34
C ASP A 62 -62.09 -42.97 6.84
N VAL A 63 -62.40 -41.75 6.38
CA VAL A 63 -63.70 -41.43 5.73
C VAL A 63 -63.90 -42.24 4.45
N ILE A 64 -62.86 -42.37 3.62
CA ILE A 64 -62.93 -43.15 2.38
C ILE A 64 -63.10 -44.65 2.65
N ASN A 65 -62.48 -45.18 3.69
CA ASN A 65 -62.66 -46.56 4.13
C ASN A 65 -64.08 -46.81 4.65
N GLN A 66 -64.65 -45.85 5.39
CA GLN A 66 -66.03 -45.93 5.86
C GLN A 66 -67.04 -45.92 4.69
N ASP A 67 -66.79 -45.10 3.67
CA ASP A 67 -67.57 -45.10 2.42
C ASP A 67 -67.42 -46.43 1.67
N LEU A 68 -66.24 -47.04 1.66
CA LEU A 68 -66.01 -48.34 1.04
C LEU A 68 -66.83 -49.44 1.71
N ASP A 69 -66.80 -49.53 3.04
CA ASP A 69 -67.54 -50.54 3.80
C ASP A 69 -69.05 -50.44 3.56
N PHE A 70 -69.59 -49.22 3.49
CA PHE A 70 -71.00 -48.97 3.17
C PHE A 70 -71.34 -49.38 1.72
N ASN A 71 -70.49 -49.04 0.76
CA ASN A 71 -70.73 -49.36 -0.65
C ASN A 71 -70.56 -50.86 -0.95
N LEU A 72 -69.60 -51.53 -0.31
CA LEU A 72 -69.42 -52.98 -0.42
C LEU A 72 -70.66 -53.73 0.09
N ALA A 73 -71.24 -53.27 1.20
CA ALA A 73 -72.49 -53.83 1.73
C ALA A 73 -73.67 -53.69 0.75
N LEU A 74 -73.78 -52.55 0.05
CA LEU A 74 -74.79 -52.34 -1.00
C LEU A 74 -74.53 -53.23 -2.24
N CYS A 75 -73.27 -53.41 -2.63
CA CYS A 75 -72.85 -54.32 -3.69
C CYS A 75 -73.25 -55.78 -3.38
N TYR A 76 -73.00 -56.27 -2.15
CA TYR A 76 -73.42 -57.60 -1.73
C TYR A 76 -74.95 -57.79 -1.70
N GLN A 77 -75.72 -56.72 -1.43
CA GLN A 77 -77.18 -56.75 -1.50
C GLN A 77 -77.73 -56.72 -2.92
N ALA A 78 -77.08 -56.01 -3.84
CA ALA A 78 -77.55 -55.86 -5.23
C ALA A 78 -77.24 -57.09 -6.11
N GLY A 79 -76.18 -57.85 -5.79
CA GLY A 79 -75.81 -59.07 -6.51
C GLY A 79 -75.31 -58.86 -7.95
N ASP A 80 -75.03 -57.62 -8.34
CA ASP A 80 -74.56 -57.24 -9.68
C ASP A 80 -73.03 -57.03 -9.69
N PRO A 81 -72.26 -57.89 -10.36
CA PRO A 81 -70.80 -57.78 -10.43
C PRO A 81 -70.30 -56.46 -11.05
N GLU A 82 -71.07 -55.84 -11.94
CA GLU A 82 -70.66 -54.63 -12.65
C GLU A 82 -70.69 -53.42 -11.73
N ILE A 83 -71.72 -53.32 -10.89
CA ILE A 83 -71.86 -52.27 -9.86
C ILE A 83 -70.72 -52.38 -8.84
N CYS A 84 -70.39 -53.60 -8.40
CA CYS A 84 -69.29 -53.85 -7.47
C CYS A 84 -67.92 -53.46 -8.06
N ALA A 85 -67.67 -53.79 -9.33
CA ALA A 85 -66.44 -53.41 -10.02
C ALA A 85 -66.31 -51.89 -10.18
N GLN A 86 -67.42 -51.22 -10.50
CA GLN A 86 -67.45 -49.76 -10.63
C GLN A 86 -67.14 -49.07 -9.31
N GLN A 87 -67.73 -49.52 -8.19
CA GLN A 87 -67.48 -48.96 -6.85
C GLN A 87 -66.03 -49.18 -6.39
N ALA A 88 -65.47 -50.36 -6.60
CA ALA A 88 -64.06 -50.65 -6.28
C ALA A 88 -63.09 -49.75 -7.09
N SER A 89 -63.40 -49.52 -8.37
CA SER A 89 -62.60 -48.62 -9.22
C SER A 89 -62.68 -47.16 -8.79
N ASP A 90 -63.84 -46.69 -8.32
CA ASP A 90 -64.02 -45.33 -7.83
C ASP A 90 -63.31 -45.11 -6.50
N TYR A 91 -63.35 -46.10 -5.59
CA TYR A 91 -62.55 -46.08 -4.36
C TYR A 91 -61.05 -46.00 -4.67
N ALA A 92 -60.53 -46.88 -5.54
CA ALA A 92 -59.12 -46.88 -5.91
C ALA A 92 -58.68 -45.52 -6.49
N ARG A 93 -59.51 -44.90 -7.34
CA ARG A 93 -59.25 -43.56 -7.90
C ARG A 93 -59.23 -42.47 -6.83
N ARG A 94 -60.14 -42.50 -5.85
CA ARG A 94 -60.19 -41.52 -4.75
C ARG A 94 -58.99 -41.64 -3.82
N VAL A 95 -58.57 -42.87 -3.49
CA VAL A 95 -57.37 -43.13 -2.71
C VAL A 95 -56.12 -42.66 -3.46
N GLN A 96 -56.00 -42.99 -4.75
CA GLN A 96 -54.89 -42.54 -5.58
C GLN A 96 -54.83 -41.01 -5.65
N LYS A 97 -55.96 -40.33 -5.85
CA LYS A 97 -56.02 -38.87 -5.87
C LYS A 97 -55.61 -38.26 -4.52
N LEU A 98 -56.01 -38.84 -3.40
CA LEU A 98 -55.55 -38.39 -2.10
C LEU A 98 -54.05 -38.61 -1.90
N GLN A 99 -53.48 -39.71 -2.40
CA GLN A 99 -52.04 -39.93 -2.37
C GLN A 99 -51.30 -38.90 -3.25
N GLU A 100 -51.85 -38.55 -4.41
CA GLU A 100 -51.32 -37.50 -5.29
C GLU A 100 -51.42 -36.11 -4.63
N ASP A 101 -52.56 -35.76 -4.03
CA ASP A 101 -52.78 -34.50 -3.31
C ASP A 101 -51.88 -34.40 -2.05
N ALA A 102 -51.71 -35.51 -1.31
CA ALA A 102 -50.77 -35.65 -0.20
C ALA A 102 -49.34 -35.41 -0.64
N THR A 103 -48.92 -36.07 -1.73
CA THR A 103 -47.60 -35.92 -2.33
C THR A 103 -47.40 -34.47 -2.81
N SER A 104 -48.42 -33.86 -3.42
CA SER A 104 -48.39 -32.46 -3.84
C SER A 104 -48.34 -31.47 -2.67
N GLN A 105 -49.02 -31.76 -1.57
CA GLN A 105 -49.01 -30.93 -0.36
C GLN A 105 -47.68 -31.07 0.40
N GLN A 106 -47.11 -32.27 0.45
CA GLN A 106 -45.75 -32.54 0.93
C GLN A 106 -44.71 -31.81 0.06
N ASN A 107 -44.91 -31.75 -1.26
CA ASN A 107 -44.09 -30.96 -2.18
C ASN A 107 -44.26 -29.43 -2.01
N GLY A 108 -45.35 -28.97 -1.38
CA GLY A 108 -45.61 -27.55 -1.06
C GLY A 108 -44.80 -27.03 0.13
N CYS A 109 -44.44 -27.91 1.08
CA CYS A 109 -43.43 -27.65 2.11
C CYS A 109 -42.06 -28.06 1.56
N ARG A 110 -41.51 -27.30 0.61
CA ARG A 110 -40.18 -27.56 0.06
C ARG A 110 -39.15 -27.49 1.18
N GLU A 111 -38.68 -28.64 1.63
CA GLU A 111 -37.66 -28.79 2.67
C GLU A 111 -36.44 -27.90 2.38
N ASP A 112 -36.08 -27.75 1.10
CA ASP A 112 -35.04 -26.86 0.61
C ASP A 112 -35.26 -25.37 0.96
N ASP A 113 -36.50 -24.87 0.92
CA ASP A 113 -36.83 -23.47 1.25
C ASP A 113 -36.76 -23.23 2.76
N LEU A 114 -37.23 -24.18 3.57
CA LEU A 114 -37.08 -24.13 5.02
C LEU A 114 -35.61 -24.17 5.43
N LYS A 115 -34.82 -25.05 4.81
CA LYS A 115 -33.38 -25.13 5.04
C LYS A 115 -32.66 -23.86 4.59
N ALA A 116 -33.00 -23.29 3.41
CA ALA A 116 -32.42 -22.03 2.96
C ALA A 116 -32.72 -20.86 3.92
N LYS A 117 -33.96 -20.79 4.44
CA LYS A 117 -34.35 -19.80 5.47
C LYS A 117 -33.56 -19.99 6.77
N TYR A 118 -33.37 -21.24 7.19
CA TYR A 118 -32.58 -21.57 8.37
C TYR A 118 -31.10 -21.20 8.21
N ILE A 119 -30.48 -21.55 7.09
CA ILE A 119 -29.09 -21.16 6.77
C ILE A 119 -28.93 -19.64 6.78
N LYS A 120 -29.91 -18.90 6.23
CA LYS A 120 -29.91 -17.44 6.26
C LYS A 120 -29.98 -16.90 7.69
N ALA A 121 -30.80 -17.50 8.54
CA ALA A 121 -30.91 -17.11 9.95
C ALA A 121 -29.65 -17.45 10.75
N GLN A 122 -29.01 -18.60 10.51
CA GLN A 122 -27.69 -18.92 11.09
C GLN A 122 -26.61 -17.93 10.66
N ASN A 123 -26.54 -17.60 9.36
CA ASN A 123 -25.59 -16.62 8.83
C ASN A 123 -25.80 -15.24 9.45
N TYR A 124 -27.04 -14.84 9.71
CA TYR A 124 -27.34 -13.62 10.46
C TYR A 124 -26.76 -13.68 11.89
N CYS A 125 -26.87 -14.81 12.59
CA CYS A 125 -26.29 -14.96 13.93
C CYS A 125 -24.76 -14.84 13.89
N TYR A 126 -24.10 -15.52 12.94
CA TYR A 126 -22.67 -15.40 12.78
C TYR A 126 -22.27 -13.95 12.45
N ASP A 127 -22.97 -13.25 11.56
CA ASP A 127 -22.58 -11.90 11.15
C ASP A 127 -22.75 -10.83 12.23
N ASN A 128 -23.71 -11.00 13.15
CA ASN A 128 -24.06 -9.96 14.13
C ASN A 128 -23.54 -10.22 15.56
N TYR A 129 -23.13 -11.44 15.87
CA TYR A 129 -22.64 -11.80 17.20
C TYR A 129 -21.19 -12.32 17.14
N SER A 130 -20.46 -12.13 18.24
CA SER A 130 -19.07 -12.51 18.40
C SER A 130 -18.94 -13.70 19.35
N PHE A 131 -18.05 -14.63 19.02
CA PHE A 131 -17.67 -15.74 19.89
C PHE A 131 -16.69 -15.35 20.99
N ASN A 132 -16.12 -14.14 20.91
CA ASN A 132 -15.06 -13.65 21.78
C ASN A 132 -13.88 -14.64 21.90
N ASN A 133 -13.57 -15.38 20.84
CA ASN A 133 -12.51 -16.39 20.82
C ASN A 133 -11.99 -16.64 19.39
N VAL A 134 -11.20 -17.70 19.21
CA VAL A 134 -10.56 -18.05 17.92
C VAL A 134 -11.55 -18.24 16.76
N TRP A 135 -12.80 -18.60 17.03
CA TRP A 135 -13.86 -18.80 16.03
C TRP A 135 -14.34 -17.49 15.38
N ASP A 136 -14.00 -16.33 15.94
CA ASP A 136 -14.24 -15.03 15.29
C ASP A 136 -13.28 -14.70 14.15
N THR A 137 -12.23 -15.50 13.94
CA THR A 137 -11.32 -15.27 12.82
C THR A 137 -12.08 -15.41 11.49
N PRO A 138 -11.84 -14.54 10.49
CA PRO A 138 -12.61 -14.54 9.25
C PRO A 138 -12.69 -15.90 8.54
N ALA A 139 -11.58 -16.64 8.52
CA ALA A 139 -11.51 -17.96 7.88
C ALA A 139 -12.40 -19.00 8.58
N LEU A 140 -12.31 -19.10 9.91
CA LEU A 140 -13.14 -20.05 10.68
C LEU A 140 -14.62 -19.66 10.65
N LYS A 141 -14.91 -18.36 10.72
CA LYS A 141 -16.26 -17.83 10.67
C LYS A 141 -16.92 -18.10 9.31
N GLU A 142 -16.16 -17.99 8.22
CA GLU A 142 -16.62 -18.35 6.87
C GLU A 142 -16.86 -19.86 6.73
N MET A 143 -16.00 -20.71 7.30
CA MET A 143 -16.21 -22.17 7.34
C MET A 143 -17.52 -22.52 8.08
N LEU A 144 -17.81 -21.88 9.22
CA LEU A 144 -19.07 -22.09 9.95
C LEU A 144 -20.30 -21.69 9.12
N LYS A 145 -20.22 -20.58 8.37
CA LYS A 145 -21.31 -20.10 7.51
C LYS A 145 -21.58 -21.02 6.32
N ASN A 146 -20.53 -21.61 5.76
CA ASN A 146 -20.62 -22.42 4.55
C ASN A 146 -20.92 -23.90 4.84
N GLN A 147 -20.58 -24.39 6.03
CA GLN A 147 -20.82 -25.78 6.44
C GLN A 147 -22.22 -26.32 6.10
N PRO A 148 -23.34 -25.61 6.38
CA PRO A 148 -24.67 -26.17 6.13
C PRO A 148 -25.06 -26.22 4.65
N LEU A 149 -24.32 -25.56 3.73
CA LEU A 149 -24.65 -25.51 2.30
C LEU A 149 -24.51 -26.87 1.60
N ASP A 150 -23.59 -27.73 2.05
CA ASP A 150 -23.31 -29.01 1.38
C ASP A 150 -24.23 -30.14 1.82
N SER A 151 -24.83 -30.00 2.99
CA SER A 151 -25.75 -30.98 3.59
C SER A 151 -27.04 -31.20 2.79
N LEU A 152 -27.33 -30.31 1.84
CA LEU A 152 -28.56 -30.30 1.05
C LEU A 152 -28.59 -31.31 -0.10
N SER A 153 -27.48 -32.00 -0.38
CA SER A 153 -27.29 -32.73 -1.66
C SER A 153 -26.79 -34.18 -1.56
N LEU A 154 -26.82 -34.79 -0.36
CA LEU A 154 -26.31 -36.14 -0.15
C LEU A 154 -27.24 -37.22 -0.72
N SER A 155 -26.72 -38.06 -1.62
CA SER A 155 -27.40 -39.29 -2.03
C SER A 155 -27.31 -40.37 -0.96
N GLN A 156 -28.25 -41.32 -0.96
CA GLN A 156 -28.23 -42.45 -0.02
C GLN A 156 -26.93 -43.29 -0.11
N GLU A 157 -26.36 -43.40 -1.31
CA GLU A 157 -25.08 -44.07 -1.55
C GLU A 157 -23.93 -43.37 -0.80
N LYS A 158 -23.86 -42.04 -0.88
CA LYS A 158 -22.84 -41.24 -0.19
C LYS A 158 -23.00 -41.27 1.33
N ILE A 159 -24.23 -41.37 1.82
CA ILE A 159 -24.53 -41.55 3.25
C ILE A 159 -23.96 -42.89 3.75
N ASN A 160 -24.12 -43.97 2.98
CA ASN A 160 -23.59 -45.28 3.35
C ASN A 160 -22.05 -45.28 3.34
N GLU A 161 -21.41 -44.66 2.35
CA GLU A 161 -19.95 -44.50 2.31
C GLU A 161 -19.42 -43.74 3.53
N LEU A 162 -20.06 -42.62 3.88
CA LEU A 162 -19.70 -41.84 5.07
C LEU A 162 -19.85 -42.68 6.34
N THR A 163 -20.92 -43.44 6.47
CA THR A 163 -21.19 -44.31 7.63
C THR A 163 -20.06 -45.32 7.83
N ILE A 164 -19.68 -46.02 6.77
CA ILE A 164 -18.60 -47.01 6.80
C ILE A 164 -17.28 -46.35 7.19
N CYS A 165 -17.00 -45.16 6.63
CA CYS A 165 -15.79 -44.40 6.95
C CYS A 165 -15.73 -44.04 8.44
N ILE A 166 -16.81 -43.48 9.01
CA ILE A 166 -16.86 -43.10 10.43
C ILE A 166 -16.80 -44.34 11.35
N GLN A 167 -17.46 -45.44 10.99
CA GLN A 167 -17.38 -46.70 11.77
C GLN A 167 -15.94 -47.24 11.82
N ASN A 168 -15.21 -47.16 10.70
CA ASN A 168 -13.80 -47.55 10.67
C ASN A 168 -12.93 -46.64 11.56
N LEU A 169 -13.28 -45.36 11.70
CA LEU A 169 -12.59 -44.45 12.62
C LEU A 169 -12.89 -44.74 14.09
N ASP A 170 -14.12 -45.10 14.47
CA ASP A 170 -14.46 -45.48 15.86
C ASP A 170 -13.69 -46.72 16.33
N ASN A 171 -13.33 -47.62 15.42
CA ASN A 171 -12.46 -48.76 15.72
C ASN A 171 -10.99 -48.38 15.95
N LYS A 172 -10.55 -47.23 15.43
CA LYS A 172 -9.14 -46.78 15.42
C LYS A 172 -8.85 -45.68 16.44
N TYR A 173 -9.84 -44.84 16.74
CA TYR A 173 -9.71 -43.67 17.60
C TYR A 173 -10.84 -43.64 18.65
N ASP A 174 -10.55 -43.13 19.85
CA ASP A 174 -11.63 -42.80 20.78
C ASP A 174 -12.32 -41.51 20.32
N LEU A 175 -13.49 -41.64 19.68
CA LEU A 175 -14.26 -40.48 19.21
C LEU A 175 -14.74 -39.54 20.33
N ASN A 176 -14.58 -39.90 21.60
CA ASN A 176 -14.85 -38.99 22.71
C ASN A 176 -13.67 -38.04 23.02
N ASN A 177 -12.46 -38.38 22.56
CA ASN A 177 -11.26 -37.57 22.74
C ASN A 177 -10.89 -36.86 21.44
N LEU A 178 -11.38 -35.64 21.29
CA LEU A 178 -11.18 -34.84 20.06
C LEU A 178 -9.72 -34.43 19.92
N THR A 179 -9.02 -34.96 18.91
CA THR A 179 -7.63 -34.62 18.59
C THR A 179 -7.51 -34.06 17.18
N GLY A 180 -6.45 -33.30 16.91
CA GLY A 180 -6.19 -32.78 15.56
C GLY A 180 -6.05 -33.89 14.51
N ASP A 181 -5.46 -35.02 14.87
CA ASP A 181 -5.35 -36.19 13.98
C ASP A 181 -6.72 -36.82 13.68
N LEU A 182 -7.57 -36.98 14.70
CA LEU A 182 -8.93 -37.51 14.52
C LEU A 182 -9.76 -36.60 13.59
N GLU A 183 -9.73 -35.28 13.81
CA GLU A 183 -10.47 -34.33 12.98
C GLU A 183 -10.00 -34.31 11.52
N ARG A 184 -8.71 -34.51 11.25
CA ARG A 184 -8.19 -34.66 9.88
C ARG A 184 -8.74 -35.91 9.18
N GLU A 185 -8.84 -37.02 9.91
CA GLU A 185 -9.42 -38.26 9.39
C GLU A 185 -10.94 -38.14 9.17
N ILE A 186 -11.64 -37.45 10.07
CA ILE A 186 -13.06 -37.11 9.90
C ILE A 186 -13.27 -36.22 8.67
N ALA A 187 -12.42 -35.20 8.49
CA ALA A 187 -12.45 -34.34 7.29
C ALA A 187 -12.26 -35.14 6.00
N SER A 188 -11.38 -36.15 6.01
CA SER A 188 -11.19 -37.07 4.89
C SER A 188 -12.48 -37.83 4.56
N CYS A 189 -13.17 -38.37 5.57
CA CYS A 189 -14.45 -39.04 5.38
C CYS A 189 -15.51 -38.11 4.76
N TYR A 190 -15.61 -36.86 5.23
CA TYR A 190 -16.53 -35.86 4.66
C TYR A 190 -16.19 -35.52 3.20
N ASN A 191 -14.91 -35.38 2.86
CA ASN A 191 -14.47 -35.13 1.49
C ASN A 191 -14.87 -36.26 0.53
N VAL A 192 -14.71 -37.52 0.95
CA VAL A 192 -15.12 -38.69 0.14
C VAL A 192 -16.64 -38.71 -0.09
N ALA A 193 -17.41 -38.29 0.92
CA ALA A 193 -18.86 -38.17 0.84
C ALA A 193 -19.34 -36.94 0.02
N GLY A 194 -18.43 -36.09 -0.47
CA GLY A 194 -18.76 -34.88 -1.24
C GLY A 194 -19.16 -33.68 -0.38
N LEU A 195 -18.96 -33.73 0.94
CA LEU A 195 -19.28 -32.68 1.90
C LEU A 195 -18.07 -31.76 2.11
N LYS A 196 -17.69 -31.02 1.08
CA LYS A 196 -16.45 -30.24 1.05
C LYS A 196 -16.38 -29.16 2.15
N ASN A 197 -17.43 -28.36 2.31
CA ASN A 197 -17.53 -27.31 3.32
C ASN A 197 -17.52 -27.89 4.74
N THR A 198 -18.09 -29.08 4.95
CA THR A 198 -18.01 -29.78 6.24
C THR A 198 -16.60 -30.32 6.49
N ALA A 199 -15.94 -30.86 5.47
CA ALA A 199 -14.56 -31.30 5.55
C ALA A 199 -13.60 -30.13 5.84
N ASP A 200 -13.80 -28.99 5.19
CA ASP A 200 -13.02 -27.76 5.40
C ASP A 200 -13.19 -27.24 6.84
N LEU A 201 -14.40 -27.31 7.41
CA LEU A 201 -14.63 -26.98 8.82
C LEU A 201 -13.89 -27.94 9.76
N SER A 202 -13.97 -29.26 9.57
CA SER A 202 -13.22 -30.24 10.38
C SER A 202 -11.70 -30.05 10.27
N GLN A 203 -11.21 -29.72 9.09
CA GLN A 203 -9.80 -29.34 8.89
C GLN A 203 -9.44 -28.04 9.62
N GLY A 204 -10.37 -27.08 9.68
CA GLY A 204 -10.27 -25.88 10.49
C GLY A 204 -10.16 -26.19 11.98
N VAL A 205 -11.05 -27.07 12.49
CA VAL A 205 -11.04 -27.55 13.88
C VAL A 205 -9.70 -28.20 14.18
N SER A 206 -9.18 -29.09 13.32
CA SER A 206 -7.91 -29.78 13.57
C SER A 206 -6.75 -28.81 13.78
N VAL A 207 -6.71 -27.70 13.04
CA VAL A 207 -5.68 -26.67 13.19
C VAL A 207 -5.82 -25.93 14.52
N VAL A 208 -7.05 -25.64 14.97
CA VAL A 208 -7.29 -25.08 16.31
C VAL A 208 -6.78 -26.03 17.39
N LEU A 209 -7.05 -27.33 17.27
CA LEU A 209 -6.60 -28.35 18.23
C LEU A 209 -5.07 -28.49 18.25
N ASP A 210 -4.42 -28.48 17.09
CA ASP A 210 -2.95 -28.53 16.98
C ASP A 210 -2.31 -27.29 17.62
N CYS A 211 -2.88 -26.10 17.38
CA CYS A 211 -2.39 -24.85 17.98
C CYS A 211 -2.63 -24.80 19.50
N ALA A 212 -3.74 -25.36 19.98
CA ALA A 212 -4.02 -25.42 21.42
C ALA A 212 -3.05 -26.38 22.13
N SER A 213 -2.79 -27.56 21.56
CA SER A 213 -1.93 -28.58 22.18
C SER A 213 -0.44 -28.18 22.25
N GLU A 214 0.05 -27.31 21.35
CA GLU A 214 1.44 -26.83 21.37
C GLU A 214 1.80 -25.95 22.58
N LYS A 215 0.83 -25.24 23.19
CA LYS A 215 1.08 -24.26 24.26
C LYS A 215 0.25 -24.43 25.51
N LEU A 216 -0.86 -25.14 25.43
CA LEU A 216 -1.73 -25.37 26.57
C LEU A 216 -1.40 -26.77 27.06
N ASN A 217 -0.93 -26.87 28.31
CA ASN A 217 -0.73 -28.16 28.98
C ASN A 217 -2.12 -28.77 29.23
N LEU A 218 -2.67 -29.37 28.18
CA LEU A 218 -4.00 -29.97 28.18
C LEU A 218 -3.98 -31.21 29.07
N ALA A 219 -4.75 -31.18 30.16
CA ALA A 219 -5.15 -32.42 30.82
C ALA A 219 -6.15 -33.15 29.91
N GLU A 220 -5.98 -34.47 29.75
CA GLU A 220 -6.71 -35.35 28.81
C GLU A 220 -8.25 -35.27 28.83
N ASN A 221 -8.88 -34.61 29.80
CA ASN A 221 -10.32 -34.61 30.02
C ASN A 221 -11.04 -33.25 29.85
N GLN A 222 -10.35 -32.18 29.42
CA GLN A 222 -11.03 -30.92 29.11
C GLN A 222 -11.36 -30.85 27.61
N SER A 223 -12.64 -30.67 27.28
CA SER A 223 -13.06 -30.43 25.90
C SER A 223 -12.30 -29.23 25.34
N LEU A 224 -11.45 -29.48 24.34
CA LEU A 224 -10.62 -28.46 23.67
C LEU A 224 -11.45 -27.29 23.12
N LEU A 225 -12.73 -27.51 22.82
CA LEU A 225 -13.68 -26.48 22.37
C LEU A 225 -13.96 -25.43 23.47
N ASN A 226 -14.08 -25.87 24.73
CA ASN A 226 -14.26 -24.96 25.87
C ASN A 226 -12.96 -24.25 26.27
N LEU A 227 -11.81 -24.82 25.90
CA LEU A 227 -10.50 -24.28 26.21
C LEU A 227 -10.21 -22.97 25.46
N ALA A 228 -10.75 -22.80 24.26
CA ALA A 228 -10.71 -21.53 23.52
C ALA A 228 -11.45 -20.40 24.25
N ALA A 229 -12.41 -20.73 25.11
CA ALA A 229 -13.16 -19.75 25.90
C ALA A 229 -12.62 -19.55 27.32
N THR A 230 -11.86 -20.49 27.86
CA THR A 230 -11.21 -20.36 29.17
C THR A 230 -9.76 -19.88 29.09
N ALA A 231 -9.23 -19.70 27.86
CA ALA A 231 -7.88 -19.20 27.61
C ALA A 231 -7.66 -17.78 28.17
N THR A 232 -6.55 -17.58 28.87
CA THR A 232 -6.12 -16.25 29.33
C THR A 232 -5.81 -15.32 28.15
N GLY A 233 -5.80 -14.00 28.37
CA GLY A 233 -5.60 -13.02 27.28
C GLY A 233 -4.36 -13.26 26.41
N GLN A 234 -3.24 -13.70 27.01
CA GLN A 234 -2.01 -14.01 26.26
C GLN A 234 -2.13 -15.33 25.47
N GLN A 235 -2.81 -16.33 26.03
CA GLN A 235 -3.06 -17.62 25.36
C GLN A 235 -4.01 -17.44 24.16
N LYS A 236 -5.03 -16.59 24.31
CA LYS A 236 -5.96 -16.25 23.22
C LYS A 236 -5.23 -15.59 22.05
N GLN A 237 -4.35 -14.61 22.32
CA GLN A 237 -3.54 -13.96 21.28
C GLN A 237 -2.62 -14.94 20.55
N TYR A 238 -1.99 -15.88 21.26
CA TYR A 238 -1.18 -16.91 20.64
C TYR A 238 -2.01 -17.85 19.76
N LEU A 239 -3.16 -18.32 20.26
CA LEU A 239 -4.04 -19.23 19.54
C LEU A 239 -4.54 -18.60 18.24
N GLU A 240 -4.98 -17.33 18.29
CA GLU A 240 -5.38 -16.57 17.11
C GLU A 240 -4.25 -16.48 16.06
N GLN A 241 -3.03 -16.13 16.47
CA GLN A 241 -1.88 -16.03 15.55
C GLN A 241 -1.47 -17.37 14.95
N CYS A 242 -1.47 -18.44 15.74
CA CYS A 242 -1.14 -19.78 15.29
C CYS A 242 -2.14 -20.27 14.23
N VAL A 243 -3.43 -20.11 14.49
CA VAL A 243 -4.51 -20.54 13.60
C VAL A 243 -4.48 -19.75 12.28
N ILE A 244 -4.32 -18.42 12.34
CA ILE A 244 -4.18 -17.58 11.13
C ILE A 244 -3.00 -18.04 10.27
N LYS A 245 -1.86 -18.37 10.88
CA LYS A 245 -0.66 -18.81 10.17
C LYS A 245 -0.84 -20.18 9.52
N LYS A 246 -1.46 -21.14 10.21
CA LYS A 246 -1.62 -22.52 9.73
C LYS A 246 -2.75 -22.67 8.70
N LEU A 247 -3.84 -21.92 8.83
CA LEU A 247 -4.96 -21.98 7.87
C LEU A 247 -4.66 -21.31 6.53
N ASN A 248 -3.67 -20.42 6.47
CA ASN A 248 -3.33 -19.70 5.23
C ASN A 248 -1.81 -19.43 5.09
N PRO A 249 -1.00 -20.37 4.58
CA PRO A 249 0.40 -20.10 4.28
C PRO A 249 0.58 -19.03 3.17
N VAL A 250 -0.46 -18.75 2.37
CA VAL A 250 -0.43 -17.74 1.30
C VAL A 250 -0.86 -16.35 1.79
N VAL A 251 -1.66 -16.24 2.86
CA VAL A 251 -2.11 -14.94 3.40
C VAL A 251 -1.14 -14.39 4.45
N ALA A 252 -0.28 -15.21 5.07
CA ALA A 252 0.83 -14.71 5.88
C ALA A 252 1.85 -13.85 5.08
N GLY A 253 1.89 -14.00 3.75
CA GLY A 253 2.72 -13.18 2.86
C GLY A 253 2.08 -11.84 2.44
N VAL A 254 0.78 -11.62 2.67
CA VAL A 254 0.07 -10.41 2.21
C VAL A 254 -0.73 -9.71 3.32
N ALA A 255 -1.17 -10.41 4.36
CA ALA A 255 -1.88 -9.81 5.50
C ALA A 255 -0.97 -9.16 6.56
N VAL A 256 0.36 -9.33 6.47
CA VAL A 256 1.32 -8.58 7.30
C VAL A 256 1.87 -7.33 6.58
N LEU A 257 1.54 -7.14 5.29
CA LEU A 257 2.11 -6.03 4.49
C LEU A 257 1.08 -4.98 4.03
N ASN A 258 -0.21 -5.13 4.29
CA ASN A 258 -1.23 -4.13 3.91
C ASN A 258 -2.31 -3.90 5.00
N VAL A 259 -1.90 -3.70 6.25
CA VAL A 259 -2.75 -3.16 7.32
C VAL A 259 -2.87 -1.61 7.37
N PRO A 260 -2.67 -0.79 6.31
CA PRO A 260 -3.05 0.62 6.40
C PRO A 260 -4.55 0.90 6.46
N PHE A 261 -5.42 0.00 5.99
CA PHE A 261 -6.83 0.36 5.75
C PHE A 261 -7.88 -0.36 6.61
N ALA A 262 -7.58 -1.53 7.19
CA ALA A 262 -8.54 -2.27 8.02
C ALA A 262 -8.62 -1.74 9.47
N SER A 263 -7.70 -0.88 9.89
CA SER A 263 -7.43 -0.59 11.30
C SER A 263 -7.68 0.88 11.67
N GLY A 264 -8.74 1.49 11.11
CA GLY A 264 -9.27 2.79 11.52
C GLY A 264 -8.31 3.99 11.37
N PHE A 265 -8.84 5.19 11.59
CA PHE A 265 -8.07 6.46 11.52
C PHE A 265 -6.86 6.50 12.48
N GLY A 266 -6.85 5.66 13.53
CA GLY A 266 -5.75 5.59 14.50
C GLY A 266 -4.43 5.06 13.92
N ASN A 267 -4.49 4.08 13.00
CA ASN A 267 -3.27 3.54 12.38
C ASN A 267 -2.75 4.41 11.23
N PHE A 268 -3.58 5.26 10.63
CA PHE A 268 -3.12 6.26 9.66
C PHE A 268 -2.00 7.13 10.23
N PHE A 269 -2.20 7.65 11.45
CA PHE A 269 -1.17 8.44 12.14
C PHE A 269 0.08 7.60 12.44
N LEU A 270 -0.09 6.33 12.78
CA LEU A 270 1.02 5.40 13.03
C LEU A 270 1.85 5.12 11.79
N TYR A 271 1.28 5.03 10.60
CA TYR A 271 2.06 4.88 9.36
C TYR A 271 2.67 6.19 8.89
N PHE A 272 1.98 7.31 9.10
CA PHE A 272 2.47 8.61 8.65
C PHE A 272 3.73 9.07 9.41
N GLN A 273 3.86 8.73 10.69
CA GLN A 273 5.10 8.96 11.45
C GLN A 273 6.31 8.12 10.98
N PHE A 274 6.14 7.19 10.04
CA PHE A 274 7.26 6.47 9.41
C PHE A 274 7.60 7.02 8.01
N LEU A 275 6.87 8.03 7.53
CA LEU A 275 7.20 8.67 6.26
C LEU A 275 8.45 9.53 6.41
N PHE A 276 9.53 9.13 5.76
CA PHE A 276 10.76 9.91 5.68
C PHE A 276 10.70 10.91 4.52
N THR A 277 9.97 12.01 4.71
CA THR A 277 9.81 13.06 3.70
C THR A 277 10.96 14.08 3.69
N GLN A 278 11.81 14.10 4.72
CA GLN A 278 12.93 15.04 4.87
C GLN A 278 13.95 15.01 3.72
N PRO A 279 14.26 13.86 3.06
CA PRO A 279 15.10 13.83 1.87
C PRO A 279 14.59 14.73 0.73
N LEU A 280 13.29 15.02 0.67
CA LEU A 280 12.74 15.96 -0.31
C LEU A 280 13.33 17.36 -0.14
N LEU A 281 13.79 17.77 1.05
CA LEU A 281 14.50 19.04 1.22
C LEU A 281 15.76 19.13 0.35
N LEU A 282 16.37 18.01 -0.04
CA LEU A 282 17.49 18.01 -1.00
C LEU A 282 17.06 18.35 -2.43
N VAL A 283 15.78 18.24 -2.77
CA VAL A 283 15.24 18.76 -4.04
C VAL A 283 15.34 20.29 -4.08
N THR A 284 15.34 20.94 -2.91
CA THR A 284 15.63 22.37 -2.77
C THR A 284 17.13 22.68 -2.65
N LYS A 285 17.99 21.66 -2.55
CA LYS A 285 19.45 21.85 -2.45
C LYS A 285 19.89 22.66 -3.65
N LYS A 286 20.35 23.87 -3.35
CA LYS A 286 20.85 24.78 -4.36
C LYS A 286 22.18 24.23 -4.85
N LYS A 287 22.26 23.90 -6.14
CA LYS A 287 23.57 23.86 -6.81
C LYS A 287 24.01 25.32 -6.87
N ASN A 288 24.90 25.74 -5.96
CA ASN A 288 25.56 27.04 -6.05
C ASN A 288 26.37 27.04 -7.35
N LYS A 289 25.75 27.53 -8.43
CA LYS A 289 26.43 27.72 -9.69
C LYS A 289 27.33 28.94 -9.55
N SER A 290 28.59 28.76 -9.88
CA SER A 290 29.63 29.77 -9.71
C SER A 290 29.67 30.82 -10.83
N TRP A 291 28.53 31.11 -11.46
CA TRP A 291 28.47 31.99 -12.63
C TRP A 291 27.11 32.66 -12.75
N GLY A 292 27.14 33.87 -13.32
CA GLY A 292 25.95 34.54 -13.81
C GLY A 292 25.42 33.84 -15.05
N LYS A 293 24.12 33.98 -15.31
CA LYS A 293 23.49 33.34 -16.47
C LYS A 293 22.48 34.30 -17.08
N VAL A 294 22.58 34.53 -18.38
CA VAL A 294 21.52 35.15 -19.18
C VAL A 294 20.58 34.04 -19.64
N PHE A 295 19.30 34.18 -19.32
CA PHE A 295 18.30 33.16 -19.64
C PHE A 295 16.98 33.81 -20.03
N ASN A 296 16.22 33.08 -20.84
CA ASN A 296 14.88 33.49 -21.24
C ASN A 296 13.95 33.40 -20.03
N SER A 297 13.35 34.52 -19.66
CA SER A 297 12.50 34.67 -18.48
C SER A 297 11.26 33.78 -18.49
N LEU A 298 10.85 33.20 -19.63
CA LEU A 298 9.64 32.38 -19.76
C LEU A 298 9.91 30.88 -19.62
N ASN A 299 10.98 30.36 -20.21
CA ASN A 299 11.29 28.92 -20.23
C ASN A 299 12.55 28.53 -19.44
N GLN A 300 13.36 29.51 -19.01
CA GLN A 300 14.66 29.37 -18.34
C GLN A 300 15.79 28.80 -19.21
N ASP A 301 15.57 28.75 -20.53
CA ASP A 301 16.59 28.31 -21.47
C ASP A 301 17.74 29.32 -21.51
N PRO A 302 19.00 28.85 -21.60
CA PRO A 302 20.14 29.75 -21.76
C PRO A 302 20.00 30.59 -23.02
N VAL A 303 20.34 31.87 -22.94
CA VAL A 303 20.42 32.75 -24.11
C VAL A 303 21.88 32.91 -24.48
N ASP A 304 22.21 32.46 -25.68
CA ASP A 304 23.55 32.59 -26.23
C ASP A 304 23.75 33.93 -26.94
N LEU A 305 25.00 34.32 -27.19
CA LEU A 305 25.39 35.54 -27.89
C LEU A 305 24.72 36.82 -27.34
N ALA A 306 24.30 36.81 -26.07
CA ALA A 306 23.87 38.00 -25.36
C ALA A 306 25.11 38.77 -24.91
N THR A 307 25.13 40.06 -25.18
CA THR A 307 26.20 40.97 -24.77
C THR A 307 25.88 41.50 -23.38
N VAL A 308 26.68 41.12 -22.39
CA VAL A 308 26.58 41.57 -21.00
C VAL A 308 27.67 42.59 -20.75
N ARG A 309 27.31 43.79 -20.34
CA ARG A 309 28.22 44.89 -20.01
C ARG A 309 28.14 45.20 -18.54
N LEU A 310 29.28 45.26 -17.88
CA LEU A 310 29.42 45.80 -16.54
C LEU A 310 29.78 47.28 -16.66
N LEU A 311 28.97 48.15 -16.07
CA LEU A 311 29.09 49.60 -16.14
C LEU A 311 29.37 50.17 -14.74
N TYR A 312 30.28 51.14 -14.63
CA TYR A 312 30.44 51.91 -13.40
C TYR A 312 29.18 52.75 -13.13
N LYS A 313 28.68 52.76 -11.89
CA LYS A 313 27.44 53.47 -11.57
C LYS A 313 27.55 54.99 -11.75
N GLN A 314 28.69 55.58 -11.39
CA GLN A 314 28.87 57.03 -11.35
C GLN A 314 28.82 57.69 -12.72
N ASP A 315 29.46 57.11 -13.73
CA ASP A 315 29.63 57.70 -15.05
C ASP A 315 29.11 56.82 -16.20
N LYS A 316 28.52 55.66 -15.89
CA LYS A 316 28.04 54.65 -16.84
C LYS A 316 29.13 54.21 -17.85
N LYS A 317 30.42 54.37 -17.50
CA LYS A 317 31.50 53.85 -18.36
C LYS A 317 31.52 52.34 -18.32
N ILE A 318 31.84 51.75 -19.46
CA ILE A 318 31.98 50.30 -19.61
C ILE A 318 33.25 49.87 -18.89
N ALA A 319 33.08 49.13 -17.78
CA ALA A 319 34.18 48.49 -17.08
C ALA A 319 34.64 47.24 -17.84
N LYS A 320 33.69 46.40 -18.25
CA LYS A 320 33.98 45.16 -18.99
C LYS A 320 32.78 44.70 -19.80
N THR A 321 33.03 44.06 -20.95
CA THR A 321 31.99 43.44 -21.79
C THR A 321 32.30 41.96 -21.97
N ILE A 322 31.28 41.11 -21.84
CA ILE A 322 31.35 39.67 -22.11
C ILE A 322 30.22 39.30 -23.06
N VAL A 323 30.51 38.45 -24.05
CA VAL A 323 29.49 37.83 -24.89
C VAL A 323 29.28 36.41 -24.40
N THR A 324 28.03 36.06 -24.09
CA THR A 324 27.69 34.73 -23.58
C THR A 324 27.80 33.65 -24.66
N GLY A 325 28.30 32.47 -24.28
CA GLY A 325 28.32 31.29 -25.14
C GLY A 325 26.98 30.53 -25.15
N ARG A 326 26.99 29.29 -25.69
CA ARG A 326 25.79 28.42 -25.77
C ARG A 326 25.10 28.14 -24.43
N SER A 327 25.83 28.21 -23.32
CA SER A 327 25.29 27.98 -21.98
C SER A 327 24.66 29.24 -21.36
N GLY A 328 24.82 30.42 -21.99
CA GLY A 328 24.36 31.70 -21.46
C GLY A 328 25.13 32.19 -20.24
N GLU A 329 26.28 31.60 -19.92
CA GLU A 329 27.00 31.80 -18.66
C GLU A 329 28.03 32.94 -18.77
N TYR A 330 28.23 33.70 -17.69
CA TYR A 330 29.22 34.77 -17.60
C TYR A 330 29.73 34.96 -16.16
N LEU A 331 30.89 35.60 -16.00
CA LEU A 331 31.43 35.99 -14.70
C LEU A 331 32.27 37.27 -14.85
N PHE A 332 32.03 38.29 -14.02
CA PHE A 332 32.95 39.42 -13.91
C PHE A 332 33.72 39.38 -12.59
N LEU A 333 34.98 39.79 -12.67
CA LEU A 333 35.91 39.95 -11.56
C LEU A 333 36.28 41.43 -11.43
N PRO A 334 35.34 42.34 -11.07
CA PRO A 334 35.65 43.75 -10.97
C PRO A 334 36.43 44.08 -9.69
N GLU A 335 37.00 45.27 -9.67
CA GLU A 335 37.54 45.89 -8.46
C GLU A 335 36.41 46.39 -7.55
N PRO A 336 36.64 46.57 -6.24
CA PRO A 336 35.63 47.11 -5.33
C PRO A 336 35.03 48.43 -5.83
N GLY A 337 33.71 48.55 -5.79
CA GLY A 337 32.99 49.69 -6.33
C GLY A 337 31.53 49.40 -6.64
N ASN A 338 30.83 50.42 -7.14
CA ASN A 338 29.41 50.34 -7.51
C ASN A 338 29.24 50.17 -9.02
N TYR A 339 28.52 49.12 -9.40
CA TYR A 339 28.31 48.75 -10.78
C TYR A 339 26.84 48.52 -11.11
N THR A 340 26.55 48.53 -12.41
CA THR A 340 25.28 48.10 -12.99
C THR A 340 25.56 47.15 -14.15
N LEU A 341 24.62 46.26 -14.47
CA LEU A 341 24.71 45.39 -15.64
C LEU A 341 23.75 45.87 -16.72
N GLU A 342 24.21 45.86 -17.96
CA GLU A 342 23.39 46.07 -19.15
C GLU A 342 23.47 44.81 -20.01
N VAL A 343 22.33 44.28 -20.44
CA VAL A 343 22.28 43.09 -21.31
C VAL A 343 21.54 43.42 -22.60
N ASN A 344 22.17 43.08 -23.72
CA ASN A 344 21.61 43.29 -25.06
C ASN A 344 21.64 41.99 -25.88
N LYS A 345 20.50 41.61 -26.45
CA LYS A 345 20.31 40.50 -27.39
C LYS A 345 19.11 40.80 -28.29
N SER A 346 19.28 40.61 -29.61
CA SER A 346 18.18 40.75 -30.56
C SER A 346 17.04 39.76 -30.27
N GLY A 347 15.79 40.23 -30.32
CA GLY A 347 14.59 39.45 -30.02
C GLY A 347 14.30 39.27 -28.53
N PHE A 348 15.01 39.98 -27.66
CA PHE A 348 14.82 39.96 -26.21
C PHE A 348 14.82 41.37 -25.62
N LEU A 349 14.09 41.55 -24.52
CA LEU A 349 13.99 42.80 -23.77
C LEU A 349 14.61 42.64 -22.38
N PHE A 350 15.33 43.67 -21.95
CA PHE A 350 15.93 43.80 -20.62
C PHE A 350 15.70 45.23 -20.12
N PRO A 351 15.38 45.46 -18.83
CA PRO A 351 15.11 44.46 -17.80
C PRO A 351 13.82 43.66 -18.07
N SER A 352 13.77 42.45 -17.52
CA SER A 352 12.56 41.61 -17.57
C SER A 352 11.40 42.32 -16.86
N GLY A 353 10.29 42.53 -17.56
CA GLY A 353 9.03 43.01 -16.98
C GLY A 353 8.27 41.90 -16.24
N TYR A 354 8.72 40.66 -16.39
CA TYR A 354 8.13 39.50 -15.73
C TYR A 354 8.80 39.19 -14.40
N ASP A 355 7.99 39.01 -13.35
CA ASP A 355 8.43 38.56 -12.01
C ASP A 355 8.00 37.11 -11.76
N TYR A 356 8.22 36.26 -12.76
CA TYR A 356 7.69 34.90 -12.78
C TYR A 356 8.58 33.88 -12.06
N PHE A 357 9.88 34.18 -11.90
CA PHE A 357 10.88 33.25 -11.37
C PHE A 357 11.78 33.95 -10.35
N GLU A 358 11.69 33.55 -9.08
CA GLU A 358 12.71 33.90 -8.08
C GLU A 358 13.93 32.98 -8.27
N LEU A 359 14.82 33.35 -9.19
CA LEU A 359 16.19 32.86 -9.14
C LEU A 359 16.93 33.63 -8.04
N ASP A 360 17.63 32.90 -7.18
CA ASP A 360 18.54 33.52 -6.21
C ASP A 360 19.59 34.33 -6.98
N ASN A 361 19.88 35.56 -6.56
CA ASN A 361 20.83 36.44 -7.25
C ASN A 361 20.38 36.91 -8.65
N GLU A 362 19.06 36.99 -8.90
CA GLU A 362 18.51 37.62 -10.11
C GLU A 362 18.85 39.12 -10.16
N TYR A 363 19.06 39.65 -11.36
CA TYR A 363 19.36 41.07 -11.60
C TYR A 363 18.35 41.69 -12.55
N LYS A 364 17.66 42.73 -12.08
CA LYS A 364 16.62 43.45 -12.83
C LYS A 364 16.95 44.92 -13.03
N GLY A 365 18.23 45.27 -12.93
CA GLY A 365 18.71 46.65 -13.08
C GLY A 365 19.04 47.34 -11.75
N GLU A 366 19.07 46.62 -10.63
CA GLU A 366 19.50 47.21 -9.35
C GLU A 366 20.99 47.60 -9.34
N ASP A 367 21.44 48.24 -8.26
CA ASP A 367 22.84 48.58 -8.08
C ASP A 367 23.60 47.40 -7.46
N ILE A 368 24.79 47.12 -7.98
CA ILE A 368 25.67 46.05 -7.50
C ILE A 368 26.83 46.69 -6.76
N LEU A 369 26.83 46.53 -5.43
CA LEU A 369 27.95 46.88 -4.58
C LEU A 369 28.94 45.71 -4.54
N VAL A 370 30.20 45.99 -4.85
CA VAL A 370 31.33 45.07 -4.72
C VAL A 370 32.19 45.59 -3.58
N ASP A 371 32.11 44.93 -2.41
CA ASP A 371 32.73 45.41 -1.17
C ASP A 371 34.17 44.90 -1.02
N SER A 372 34.39 43.63 -1.39
CA SER A 372 35.66 42.93 -1.19
C SER A 372 36.38 42.61 -2.49
N HIS A 373 37.70 42.45 -2.41
CA HIS A 373 38.53 41.93 -3.49
C HIS A 373 38.19 40.47 -3.87
N ASP A 374 37.45 39.74 -3.03
CA ASP A 374 37.02 38.37 -3.32
C ASP A 374 35.64 38.29 -3.99
N ASP A 375 34.93 39.41 -4.05
CA ASP A 375 33.59 39.48 -4.61
C ASP A 375 33.64 39.41 -6.14
N VAL A 376 32.61 38.76 -6.68
CA VAL A 376 32.43 38.50 -8.10
C VAL A 376 31.03 38.89 -8.51
N VAL A 377 30.87 39.40 -9.73
CA VAL A 377 29.55 39.73 -10.27
C VAL A 377 29.07 38.56 -11.13
N ASN A 378 28.20 37.75 -10.52
CA ASN A 378 27.67 36.50 -11.06
C ASN A 378 26.12 36.45 -11.03
N LYS A 379 25.48 37.60 -11.25
CA LYS A 379 24.03 37.72 -11.21
C LYS A 379 23.34 36.89 -12.31
N HIS A 380 22.12 36.44 -12.07
CA HIS A 380 21.29 35.80 -13.09
C HIS A 380 20.43 36.87 -13.77
N VAL A 381 20.56 37.02 -15.08
CA VAL A 381 19.85 38.08 -15.83
C VAL A 381 18.71 37.46 -16.65
N PRO A 382 17.45 37.69 -16.27
CA PRO A 382 16.29 37.31 -17.06
C PRO A 382 16.15 38.26 -18.25
N VAL A 383 15.84 37.71 -19.42
CA VAL A 383 15.50 38.49 -20.62
C VAL A 383 14.18 38.00 -21.23
N ASP A 384 13.34 38.93 -21.64
CA ASP A 384 11.98 38.64 -22.11
C ASP A 384 11.96 38.46 -23.62
N PRO A 385 11.54 37.31 -24.16
CA PRO A 385 11.43 37.14 -25.60
C PRO A 385 10.30 38.03 -26.14
N THR A 386 10.52 38.64 -27.31
CA THR A 386 9.50 39.47 -27.96
C THR A 386 8.30 38.66 -28.45
N GLU A 387 8.45 37.33 -28.60
CA GLU A 387 7.38 36.42 -29.02
C GLU A 387 7.31 35.10 -28.22
N LYS A 388 6.07 34.62 -28.02
CA LYS A 388 5.56 33.38 -27.36
C LYS A 388 5.27 33.39 -25.86
N LYS A 389 4.12 32.81 -25.52
CA LYS A 389 3.63 32.52 -24.15
C LYS A 389 3.97 31.07 -23.78
N PRO A 390 4.59 30.79 -22.62
CA PRO A 390 4.89 29.43 -22.18
C PRO A 390 3.64 28.65 -21.75
N SER A 391 3.78 27.33 -21.61
CA SER A 391 2.74 26.46 -21.06
C SER A 391 2.54 26.72 -19.55
N ARG A 392 1.33 27.15 -19.17
CA ARG A 392 0.95 27.53 -17.79
C ARG A 392 1.19 26.41 -16.75
N PHE A 393 1.03 25.15 -17.15
CA PHE A 393 1.16 24.01 -16.24
C PHE A 393 2.60 23.73 -15.81
N LYS A 394 3.53 23.61 -16.78
CA LYS A 394 4.96 23.42 -16.49
C LYS A 394 5.52 24.59 -15.68
N PHE A 395 5.01 25.80 -15.94
CA PHE A 395 5.32 27.00 -15.18
C PHE A 395 4.87 26.88 -13.71
N ASN A 396 3.60 26.58 -13.46
CA ASN A 396 3.08 26.48 -12.10
C ASN A 396 3.76 25.36 -11.30
N LEU A 397 4.00 24.20 -11.92
CA LEU A 397 4.67 23.08 -11.26
C LEU A 397 6.07 23.46 -10.76
N ARG A 398 6.86 24.22 -11.54
CA ARG A 398 8.18 24.69 -11.13
C ARG A 398 8.11 25.70 -9.98
N LYS A 399 7.14 26.63 -10.02
CA LYS A 399 6.90 27.61 -8.94
C LYS A 399 6.54 26.92 -7.62
N TRP A 400 5.71 25.88 -7.69
CA TRP A 400 5.23 25.18 -6.51
C TRP A 400 6.18 24.11 -5.98
N LYS A 401 7.09 23.58 -6.80
CA LYS A 401 8.05 22.53 -6.41
C LYS A 401 8.81 22.84 -5.13
N LYS A 402 9.34 24.06 -4.98
CA LYS A 402 10.08 24.48 -3.77
C LYS A 402 9.17 24.57 -2.54
N ARG A 403 7.97 25.14 -2.71
CA ARG A 403 6.97 25.27 -1.63
C ARG A 403 6.48 23.90 -1.18
N ILE A 404 6.10 23.03 -2.12
CA ILE A 404 5.67 21.66 -1.85
C ILE A 404 6.78 20.86 -1.17
N SER A 405 8.02 20.95 -1.66
CA SER A 405 9.15 20.26 -1.06
C SER A 405 9.43 20.69 0.38
N LEU A 406 9.28 21.98 0.68
CA LEU A 406 9.43 22.49 2.03
C LEU A 406 8.28 22.00 2.92
N LEU A 407 7.03 22.14 2.48
CA LEU A 407 5.85 21.62 3.21
C LEU A 407 5.98 20.13 3.52
N LEU A 408 6.35 19.32 2.52
CA LEU A 408 6.55 17.89 2.70
C LEU A 408 7.71 17.59 3.66
N GLY A 409 8.83 18.31 3.57
CA GLY A 409 9.97 18.11 4.48
C GLY A 409 9.65 18.34 5.96
N PHE A 410 8.73 19.26 6.26
CA PHE A 410 8.27 19.53 7.64
C PHE A 410 7.05 18.69 8.06
N SER A 411 6.35 18.04 7.14
CA SER A 411 5.12 17.29 7.46
C SER A 411 5.36 16.11 8.41
N ALA A 412 6.35 15.25 8.14
CA ALA A 412 6.64 14.07 8.97
C ALA A 412 6.92 14.38 10.46
N PRO A 413 7.80 15.33 10.84
CA PRO A 413 8.00 15.67 12.25
C PRO A 413 6.76 16.27 12.89
N LEU A 414 5.97 17.09 12.17
CA LEU A 414 4.70 17.62 12.68
C LEU A 414 3.71 16.50 13.00
N PHE A 415 3.60 15.51 12.10
CA PHE A 415 2.77 14.33 12.33
C PHE A 415 3.29 13.46 13.48
N ALA A 416 4.62 13.29 13.61
CA ALA A 416 5.21 12.57 14.74
C ALA A 416 4.89 13.24 16.09
N VAL A 417 4.84 14.58 16.16
CA VAL A 417 4.37 15.31 17.36
C VAL A 417 2.93 14.94 17.70
N VAL A 418 2.02 14.93 16.71
CA VAL A 418 0.63 14.53 16.90
C VAL A 418 0.53 13.09 17.43
N VAL A 419 1.34 12.16 16.90
CA VAL A 419 1.36 10.77 17.38
C VAL A 419 1.84 10.65 18.82
N VAL A 420 2.89 11.38 19.22
CA VAL A 420 3.37 11.36 20.62
C VAL A 420 2.29 11.84 21.60
N VAL A 421 1.50 12.85 21.20
CA VAL A 421 0.38 13.37 22.01
C VAL A 421 -0.75 12.36 22.13
N LEU A 422 -1.11 11.68 21.03
CA LEU A 422 -2.20 10.69 21.01
C LEU A 422 -1.81 9.35 21.63
N ILE A 423 -0.55 8.93 21.48
CA ILE A 423 -0.02 7.62 21.86
C ILE A 423 1.30 7.85 22.63
N PRO A 424 1.24 8.21 23.93
CA PRO A 424 2.40 8.53 24.75
C PRO A 424 3.15 7.26 25.16
N LYS A 425 3.91 6.68 24.24
CA LYS A 425 4.80 5.54 24.46
C LYS A 425 6.24 5.98 24.22
N TRP A 426 7.19 5.34 24.89
CA TRP A 426 8.61 5.73 24.78
C TRP A 426 9.13 5.64 23.33
N TRP A 427 8.66 4.66 22.56
CA TRP A 427 9.09 4.45 21.18
C TRP A 427 8.56 5.52 20.20
N THR A 428 7.38 6.11 20.44
CA THR A 428 6.87 7.23 19.62
C THR A 428 7.72 8.49 19.85
N ALA A 429 8.15 8.73 21.09
CA ALA A 429 9.10 9.79 21.40
C ALA A 429 10.46 9.56 20.73
N SER A 430 10.96 8.33 20.70
CA SER A 430 12.19 7.99 19.97
C SER A 430 12.10 8.30 18.47
N ILE A 431 10.97 7.99 17.83
CA ILE A 431 10.73 8.30 16.40
C ILE A 431 10.72 9.81 16.15
N LEU A 432 10.06 10.60 17.01
CA LEU A 432 10.08 12.05 16.91
C LEU A 432 11.51 12.61 16.97
N ILE A 433 12.34 12.11 17.89
CA ILE A 433 13.75 12.50 18.01
C ILE A 433 14.51 12.19 16.71
N ILE A 434 14.28 11.02 16.11
CA ILE A 434 14.89 10.65 14.82
C ILE A 434 14.46 11.63 13.72
N HIS A 435 13.18 11.99 13.62
CA HIS A 435 12.71 12.95 12.63
C HIS A 435 13.29 14.35 12.81
N ILE A 436 13.45 14.80 14.06
CA ILE A 436 14.11 16.08 14.35
C ILE A 436 15.58 16.02 13.92
N ALA A 437 16.30 14.95 14.26
CA ALA A 437 17.70 14.77 13.86
C ALA A 437 17.86 14.73 12.32
N LEU A 438 16.98 14.01 11.62
CA LEU A 438 16.95 13.96 10.16
C LEU A 438 16.61 15.34 9.56
N LEU A 439 15.65 16.06 10.12
CA LEU A 439 15.29 17.40 9.67
C LEU A 439 16.51 18.33 9.73
N PHE A 440 17.22 18.37 10.87
CA PHE A 440 18.44 19.17 11.00
C PHE A 440 19.54 18.72 10.05
N LEU A 441 19.74 17.41 9.87
CA LEU A 441 20.69 16.87 8.91
C LEU A 441 20.38 17.32 7.49
N PHE A 442 19.13 17.18 7.03
CA PHE A 442 18.75 17.54 5.67
C PHE A 442 18.69 19.05 5.44
N ILE A 443 18.34 19.84 6.46
CA ILE A 443 18.52 21.30 6.42
C ILE A 443 20.00 21.64 6.24
N ARG A 444 20.90 21.05 7.04
CA ARG A 444 22.35 21.24 6.93
C ARG A 444 22.88 20.84 5.55
N LEU A 445 22.40 19.73 5.00
CA LEU A 445 22.80 19.23 3.67
C LEU A 445 22.20 20.03 2.51
N SER A 446 21.07 20.71 2.75
CA SER A 446 20.42 21.59 1.77
C SER A 446 21.21 22.90 1.57
N PHE A 447 21.90 23.38 2.61
CA PHE A 447 22.85 24.49 2.48
C PHE A 447 24.09 24.06 1.68
N GLY A 448 24.20 24.54 0.45
CA GLY A 448 25.37 24.34 -0.39
C GLY A 448 26.57 25.14 0.11
N LYS A 449 27.76 24.53 0.14
CA LYS A 449 29.03 25.27 0.33
C LYS A 449 29.20 26.27 -0.83
N LYS A 450 29.69 27.48 -0.56
CA LYS A 450 30.12 28.42 -1.61
C LYS A 450 31.46 27.91 -2.16
N GLU A 451 31.48 27.53 -3.43
CA GLU A 451 32.74 27.22 -4.12
C GLU A 451 33.38 28.49 -4.69
N THR A 452 34.71 28.56 -4.67
CA THR A 452 35.47 29.60 -5.34
C THR A 452 35.22 29.55 -6.84
N GLN A 453 35.11 30.71 -7.50
CA GLN A 453 34.58 30.81 -8.87
C GLN A 453 35.64 31.10 -9.94
N TYR A 454 36.91 31.20 -9.53
CA TYR A 454 38.05 31.66 -10.33
C TYR A 454 39.34 31.00 -9.85
N GLY A 455 40.39 31.00 -10.68
CA GLY A 455 41.76 30.68 -10.27
C GLY A 455 42.56 31.92 -9.94
N ARG A 456 43.66 31.78 -9.20
CA ARG A 456 44.59 32.87 -8.87
C ARG A 456 46.01 32.60 -9.33
N VAL A 457 46.68 33.66 -9.76
CA VAL A 457 48.12 33.64 -10.04
C VAL A 457 48.85 34.43 -8.96
N TYR A 458 49.80 33.75 -8.33
CA TYR A 458 50.67 34.28 -7.29
C TYR A 458 52.10 34.47 -7.80
N GLY A 459 52.80 35.42 -7.21
CA GLY A 459 54.22 35.63 -7.40
C GLY A 459 55.00 35.16 -6.17
N PRO A 460 56.31 35.43 -6.15
CA PRO A 460 57.14 35.13 -4.99
C PRO A 460 56.56 35.76 -3.72
N LYS A 461 56.69 35.05 -2.59
CA LYS A 461 56.10 35.43 -1.29
C LYS A 461 54.56 35.54 -1.28
N ASN A 462 53.87 34.75 -2.12
CA ASN A 462 52.41 34.65 -2.16
C ASN A 462 51.69 35.98 -2.49
N SER A 463 52.35 36.85 -3.25
CA SER A 463 51.79 38.13 -3.70
C SER A 463 50.88 37.92 -4.92
N SER A 464 49.72 38.55 -4.98
CA SER A 464 48.85 38.49 -6.17
C SER A 464 49.53 39.11 -7.39
N LEU A 465 49.48 38.43 -8.55
CA LEU A 465 50.07 38.92 -9.80
C LEU A 465 49.02 39.38 -10.81
N MET A 466 48.94 40.69 -11.00
CA MET A 466 48.18 41.32 -12.07
C MET A 466 48.85 41.20 -13.44
N GLY A 467 48.05 41.20 -14.51
CA GLY A 467 48.56 41.33 -15.89
C GLY A 467 49.23 40.06 -16.41
N VAL A 468 48.96 38.90 -15.79
CA VAL A 468 49.39 37.60 -16.29
C VAL A 468 48.42 37.19 -17.38
N THR A 469 48.95 36.86 -18.55
CA THR A 469 48.17 36.30 -19.64
C THR A 469 48.02 34.79 -19.41
N VAL A 470 46.79 34.36 -19.16
CA VAL A 470 46.42 32.96 -18.99
C VAL A 470 45.76 32.51 -20.29
N SER A 471 46.45 31.67 -21.07
CA SER A 471 46.01 31.22 -22.38
C SER A 471 45.63 29.74 -22.36
N LEU A 472 44.44 29.41 -22.86
CA LEU A 472 43.93 28.04 -22.96
C LEU A 472 44.10 27.52 -24.39
N PHE A 473 44.91 26.48 -24.57
CA PHE A 473 45.18 25.83 -25.85
C PHE A 473 44.52 24.44 -25.92
N GLU A 474 43.96 24.09 -27.07
CA GLU A 474 43.54 22.72 -27.39
C GLU A 474 44.78 21.86 -27.63
N LYS A 475 45.01 20.81 -26.82
CA LYS A 475 46.28 20.04 -26.86
C LYS A 475 46.54 19.39 -28.21
N ARG A 476 45.50 18.82 -28.85
CA ARG A 476 45.65 18.08 -30.12
C ARG A 476 46.01 18.95 -31.32
N ARG A 477 45.55 20.21 -31.34
CA ARG A 477 45.72 21.12 -32.49
C ARG A 477 46.60 22.33 -32.18
N ASN A 478 47.06 22.45 -30.93
CA ASN A 478 47.74 23.62 -30.39
C ASN A 478 47.04 24.94 -30.74
N ARG A 479 45.70 24.94 -30.72
CA ARG A 479 44.88 26.09 -31.11
C ARG A 479 44.50 26.87 -29.86
N LEU A 480 44.74 28.19 -29.86
CA LEU A 480 44.26 29.08 -28.80
C LEU A 480 42.73 29.09 -28.83
N ILE A 481 42.11 28.69 -27.72
CA ILE A 481 40.66 28.68 -27.56
C ILE A 481 40.22 30.02 -26.99
N GLU A 482 40.84 30.39 -25.87
CA GLU A 482 40.51 31.60 -25.11
C GLU A 482 41.72 32.03 -24.29
N TYR A 483 41.80 33.31 -23.97
CA TYR A 483 42.80 33.84 -23.05
C TYR A 483 42.15 34.85 -22.10
N TYR A 484 42.73 34.98 -20.91
CA TYR A 484 42.30 35.93 -19.90
C TYR A 484 43.51 36.64 -19.31
N VAL A 485 43.39 37.92 -18.99
CA VAL A 485 44.45 38.69 -18.31
C VAL A 485 44.05 38.87 -16.85
N THR A 486 44.93 38.47 -15.93
CA THR A 486 44.63 38.57 -14.50
C THR A 486 44.44 40.01 -14.04
N ASP A 487 43.50 40.21 -13.11
CA ASP A 487 43.22 41.50 -12.49
C ASP A 487 44.23 41.88 -11.41
N VAL A 488 44.03 43.03 -10.73
CA VAL A 488 44.89 43.52 -9.63
C VAL A 488 45.09 42.50 -8.51
N PHE A 489 44.15 41.56 -8.34
CA PHE A 489 44.17 40.51 -7.33
C PHE A 489 44.71 39.18 -7.85
N GLY A 490 45.16 39.13 -9.10
CA GLY A 490 45.70 37.93 -9.74
C GLY A 490 44.63 36.93 -10.16
N ARG A 491 43.35 37.31 -10.18
CA ARG A 491 42.23 36.40 -10.47
C ARG A 491 42.05 36.24 -11.98
N TYR A 492 41.71 35.04 -12.41
CA TYR A 492 41.32 34.76 -13.80
C TYR A 492 40.12 33.82 -13.89
N PHE A 493 39.40 33.92 -15.02
CA PHE A 493 38.26 33.06 -15.31
C PHE A 493 38.37 32.55 -16.75
N LEU A 494 38.38 31.22 -16.92
CA LEU A 494 38.36 30.55 -18.21
C LEU A 494 37.31 29.43 -18.17
N PRO A 495 36.27 29.47 -19.01
CA PRO A 495 35.33 28.36 -19.14
C PRO A 495 36.00 27.20 -19.87
N ILE A 496 35.79 25.96 -19.42
CA ILE A 496 36.32 24.77 -20.10
C ILE A 496 35.21 23.73 -20.35
N ALA A 497 35.31 23.04 -21.49
CA ALA A 497 34.51 21.89 -21.85
C ALA A 497 35.29 20.57 -21.66
N VAL A 498 34.67 19.43 -21.95
CA VAL A 498 35.37 18.13 -21.91
C VAL A 498 36.41 18.06 -23.03
N GLY A 499 37.67 17.71 -22.70
CA GLY A 499 38.76 17.65 -23.68
C GLY A 499 40.16 17.70 -23.05
N GLU A 500 41.17 17.63 -23.92
CA GLU A 500 42.59 17.77 -23.55
C GLU A 500 43.06 19.19 -23.87
N TYR A 501 43.58 19.89 -22.86
CA TYR A 501 43.97 21.28 -22.94
C TYR A 501 45.38 21.50 -22.39
N SER A 502 45.98 22.61 -22.76
CA SER A 502 47.19 23.13 -22.13
C SER A 502 46.96 24.59 -21.74
N VAL A 503 47.20 24.91 -20.47
CA VAL A 503 47.07 26.25 -19.91
C VAL A 503 48.45 26.85 -19.77
N VAL A 504 48.67 28.00 -20.40
CA VAL A 504 49.94 28.71 -20.38
C VAL A 504 49.77 30.02 -19.63
N PHE A 505 50.62 30.22 -18.62
CA PHE A 505 50.71 31.43 -17.83
C PHE A 505 51.96 32.20 -18.25
N GLU A 506 51.77 33.44 -18.72
CA GLU A 506 52.85 34.26 -19.25
C GLU A 506 52.78 35.70 -18.72
N LYS A 507 53.90 36.21 -18.23
CA LYS A 507 54.07 37.60 -17.80
C LYS A 507 55.52 38.02 -17.97
N LYS A 508 55.75 39.23 -18.49
CA LYS A 508 57.11 39.80 -18.65
C LYS A 508 57.84 39.82 -17.30
N GLY A 509 59.06 39.28 -17.28
CA GLY A 509 59.90 39.18 -16.06
C GLY A 509 59.60 37.97 -15.16
N PHE A 510 58.71 37.08 -15.57
CA PHE A 510 58.40 35.83 -14.89
C PHE A 510 58.63 34.63 -15.83
N GLU A 511 58.96 33.48 -15.25
CA GLU A 511 59.12 32.24 -16.00
C GLU A 511 57.77 31.78 -16.56
N ARG A 512 57.75 31.40 -17.84
CA ARG A 512 56.55 30.86 -18.50
C ARG A 512 56.22 29.50 -17.88
N LYS A 513 54.98 29.32 -17.43
CA LYS A 513 54.51 28.06 -16.85
C LYS A 513 53.40 27.47 -17.69
N GLN A 514 53.52 26.19 -18.05
CA GLN A 514 52.54 25.45 -18.83
C GLN A 514 52.03 24.26 -18.00
N ILE A 515 50.71 24.09 -17.96
CA ILE A 515 50.04 23.00 -17.25
C ILE A 515 49.11 22.30 -18.23
N ASP A 516 49.37 21.01 -18.47
CA ASP A 516 48.51 20.18 -19.31
C ASP A 516 47.36 19.59 -18.48
N LEU A 517 46.16 19.63 -19.04
CA LEU A 517 44.91 19.21 -18.40
C LEU A 517 44.17 18.21 -19.28
N ASN A 518 43.61 17.19 -18.66
CA ASN A 518 42.71 16.24 -19.31
C ASN A 518 41.39 16.22 -18.55
N ILE A 519 40.35 16.81 -19.12
CA ILE A 519 39.02 16.90 -18.50
C ILE A 519 38.15 15.78 -19.04
N SER A 520 37.78 14.85 -18.16
CA SER A 520 37.01 13.66 -18.50
C SER A 520 35.51 13.94 -18.66
N SER A 521 34.81 13.10 -19.44
CA SER A 521 33.34 13.12 -19.50
C SER A 521 32.65 12.79 -18.18
N LYS A 522 33.34 12.16 -17.22
CA LYS A 522 32.86 11.95 -15.84
C LYS A 522 32.89 13.24 -15.00
N GLU A 523 33.77 14.17 -15.35
CA GLU A 523 33.89 15.51 -14.76
C GLU A 523 33.02 16.53 -15.51
N LYS A 524 31.92 16.09 -16.13
CA LYS A 524 30.98 16.91 -16.93
C LYS A 524 30.46 18.17 -16.22
N GLU A 525 30.61 18.27 -14.91
CA GLU A 525 30.26 19.44 -14.10
C GLU A 525 31.40 20.46 -13.92
N ALA A 526 32.66 20.11 -14.24
CA ALA A 526 33.82 21.00 -14.20
C ALA A 526 33.77 21.99 -15.38
N LYS A 527 33.05 23.09 -15.18
CA LYS A 527 32.81 24.12 -16.19
C LYS A 527 33.88 25.21 -16.24
N ILE A 528 34.76 25.30 -15.23
CA ILE A 528 35.68 26.43 -15.04
C ILE A 528 37.05 25.90 -14.66
N LEU A 529 38.09 26.53 -15.21
CA LEU A 529 39.46 26.38 -14.76
C LEU A 529 39.70 27.11 -13.43
N LYS A 530 40.07 26.38 -12.37
CA LYS A 530 40.33 26.95 -11.04
C LYS A 530 41.71 26.55 -10.51
N ILE A 531 42.76 26.71 -11.34
CA ILE A 531 44.11 26.31 -10.94
C ILE A 531 44.81 27.51 -10.34
N ASP A 532 45.17 27.38 -9.07
CA ASP A 532 46.02 28.35 -8.40
C ASP A 532 47.48 28.07 -8.76
N VAL A 533 48.19 29.07 -9.29
CA VAL A 533 49.53 28.91 -9.84
C VAL A 533 50.46 29.98 -9.31
N MET A 534 51.61 29.57 -8.77
CA MET A 534 52.73 30.48 -8.50
C MET A 534 53.64 30.57 -9.72
N LEU A 535 54.02 31.80 -10.10
CA LEU A 535 55.02 32.14 -11.12
C LEU A 535 56.29 32.66 -10.46
N ASP A 536 57.42 32.08 -10.86
CA ASP A 536 58.75 32.49 -10.41
C ASP A 536 59.31 33.60 -11.29
N LYS A 537 60.19 34.45 -10.73
CA LYS A 537 60.89 35.48 -11.50
C LYS A 537 61.98 34.83 -12.35
N VAL A 538 62.13 35.30 -13.59
CA VAL A 538 63.28 34.91 -14.42
C VAL A 538 64.56 35.35 -13.69
N LYS A 539 65.49 34.42 -13.50
CA LYS A 539 66.77 34.67 -12.84
C LYS A 539 67.65 35.66 -13.59
#